data_AF-A0A7S4KVL7-F1
#
_entry.id   AF-A0A7S4KVL7-F1
#
_cell.length_a   1.000
_cell.length_b   1.000
_cell.length_c   1.000
_cell.angle_alpha   90.00
_cell.angle_beta   90.00
_cell.angle_gamma   90.00
#
_symmetry.space_group_name_H-M   'P 1'
#
loop_
_entity.id
_entity.type
_entity.pdbx_description
1 polymer ?
#
loop_
_entity_poly.entity_id
_entity_poly.type
_entity_poly.pdbx_seq_one_letter_code
_entity_poly.pdbx_strand_id
1 'polypeptide(L)'
;VLNMKVFIGLAVVFLFLGTTHGIPQGIAHWFRSTTCPDGWQEFASTKGRLIVSVSDGMLGGLTVNDALANLEDRTHSHEIESQVTLDTKSVSAIGCCNPDGACHGTYPLNGSTTNDASGMPFVQLVLCSFSGPSTTDPIPYGTIAFFDSTVGYDSCSDIPGNWQVIESVVGRSIIPGYSTGLFTSTSAALTSQEDRPHQHVFTATINPNDQEYAGITGCCDDKLAEDKPYVVTDSTDAESSHIPYIQLLTCVSQNETFDSGLPDDAYIFTEVNCPSGYRLNDLLSGRYIVSNPENGTPGASFGGVSLPAQTLVGNNHSHTFNTELDTNSCEIGLASGCCGSGYVKNQKYTQGGVTEEAGVDFPFISVPICERE
;
A
#
# COMPACT_ATOMS: atom_id res chain seq x y z
N VAL A 1 27.94 -80.52 4.64
CA VAL A 1 26.67 -80.17 5.33
C VAL A 1 26.77 -78.72 5.77
N LEU A 2 26.39 -77.78 4.91
CA LEU A 2 26.23 -76.37 5.27
C LEU A 2 24.87 -75.93 4.71
N ASN A 3 23.93 -75.68 5.61
CA ASN A 3 22.55 -75.27 5.31
C ASN A 3 22.52 -73.77 5.03
N MET A 4 22.34 -73.38 3.77
CA MET A 4 22.08 -71.99 3.38
C MET A 4 20.56 -71.82 3.22
N LYS A 5 19.93 -71.23 4.24
CA LYS A 5 18.52 -70.83 4.19
C LYS A 5 18.41 -69.54 3.37
N VAL A 6 17.91 -69.68 2.14
CA VAL A 6 17.51 -68.55 1.30
C VAL A 6 16.16 -68.04 1.82
N PHE A 7 16.15 -66.85 2.43
CA PHE A 7 14.93 -66.09 2.71
C PHE A 7 14.54 -65.34 1.44
N ILE A 8 13.51 -65.81 0.75
CA ILE A 8 12.83 -65.04 -0.31
C ILE A 8 11.93 -64.05 0.42
N GLY A 9 12.42 -62.82 0.61
CA GLY A 9 11.60 -61.70 1.03
C GLY A 9 10.69 -61.29 -0.12
N LEU A 10 9.38 -61.47 0.05
CA LEU A 10 8.36 -60.95 -0.85
C LEU A 10 8.44 -59.41 -0.77
N ALA A 11 9.09 -58.77 -1.74
CA ALA A 11 9.00 -57.33 -1.92
C ALA A 11 7.58 -57.03 -2.43
N VAL A 12 6.68 -56.72 -1.49
CA VAL A 12 5.39 -56.12 -1.83
C VAL A 12 5.71 -54.70 -2.29
N VAL A 13 5.90 -54.55 -3.60
CA VAL A 13 5.89 -53.25 -4.27
C VAL A 13 4.45 -52.75 -4.15
N PHE A 14 4.18 -51.95 -3.13
CA PHE A 14 3.02 -51.08 -3.12
C PHE A 14 3.23 -50.10 -4.27
N LEU A 15 2.69 -50.45 -5.44
CA LEU A 15 2.31 -49.49 -6.46
C LEU A 15 1.28 -48.57 -5.79
N PHE A 16 1.75 -47.53 -5.13
CA PHE A 16 0.94 -46.35 -4.90
C PHE A 16 0.58 -45.85 -6.29
N LEU A 17 -0.63 -46.20 -6.75
CA LEU A 17 -1.31 -45.45 -7.77
C LEU A 17 -1.51 -44.05 -7.17
N GLY A 18 -0.48 -43.21 -7.29
CA GLY A 18 -0.59 -41.80 -6.93
C GLY A 18 -1.72 -41.25 -7.77
N THR A 19 -2.82 -40.89 -7.12
CA THR A 19 -3.85 -40.10 -7.76
C THR A 19 -3.18 -38.79 -8.13
N THR A 20 -2.95 -38.58 -9.42
CA THR A 20 -2.52 -37.29 -9.94
C THR A 20 -3.68 -36.33 -9.66
N HIS A 21 -3.55 -35.54 -8.60
CA HIS A 21 -4.51 -34.50 -8.28
C HIS A 21 -4.27 -33.36 -9.26
N GLY A 22 -5.25 -33.12 -10.13
CA GLY A 22 -5.10 -32.10 -11.17
C GLY A 22 -5.56 -30.72 -10.73
N ILE A 23 -5.89 -29.88 -11.71
CA ILE A 23 -6.36 -28.51 -11.54
C ILE A 23 -7.66 -28.54 -10.72
N PRO A 24 -7.69 -28.01 -9.49
CA PRO A 24 -8.92 -27.97 -8.69
C PRO A 24 -9.92 -26.96 -9.25
N GLN A 25 -11.22 -27.25 -9.12
CA GLN A 25 -12.26 -26.25 -9.40
C GLN A 25 -12.02 -24.99 -8.55
N GLY A 26 -12.17 -23.81 -9.14
CA GLY A 26 -12.04 -22.52 -8.46
C GLY A 26 -10.60 -22.03 -8.26
N ILE A 27 -9.57 -22.80 -8.62
CA ILE A 27 -8.19 -22.28 -8.65
C ILE A 27 -8.11 -21.10 -9.61
N ALA A 28 -7.42 -20.03 -9.22
CA ALA A 28 -7.27 -18.81 -9.99
C ALA A 28 -5.80 -18.46 -10.25
N HIS A 29 -5.53 -18.10 -11.49
CA HIS A 29 -4.21 -17.72 -11.99
C HIS A 29 -4.28 -16.43 -12.82
N TRP A 30 -3.16 -15.72 -12.85
CA TRP A 30 -2.99 -14.56 -13.72
C TRP A 30 -2.67 -15.03 -15.14
N PHE A 31 -3.12 -14.28 -16.15
CA PHE A 31 -2.85 -14.56 -17.55
C PHE A 31 -2.35 -13.32 -18.28
N ARG A 32 -1.45 -13.53 -19.24
CA ARG A 32 -0.98 -12.49 -20.17
C ARG A 32 -2.04 -12.08 -21.19
N SER A 33 -2.92 -13.01 -21.54
CA SER A 33 -4.00 -12.82 -22.50
C SER A 33 -5.02 -11.77 -22.03
N THR A 34 -5.78 -11.21 -22.99
CA THR A 34 -6.89 -10.28 -22.72
C THR A 34 -8.18 -11.00 -22.31
N THR A 35 -8.25 -12.31 -22.49
CA THR A 35 -9.40 -13.15 -22.18
C THR A 35 -8.95 -14.45 -21.56
N CYS A 36 -9.79 -15.04 -20.71
CA CYS A 36 -9.51 -16.33 -20.10
C CYS A 36 -9.50 -17.47 -21.14
N PRO A 37 -8.60 -18.46 -21.00
CA PRO A 37 -8.60 -19.65 -21.86
C PRO A 37 -9.86 -20.50 -21.72
N ASP A 38 -10.05 -21.46 -22.63
CA ASP A 38 -11.17 -22.41 -22.56
C ASP A 38 -11.19 -23.17 -21.22
N GLY A 39 -12.38 -23.26 -20.61
CA GLY A 39 -12.57 -23.85 -19.27
C GLY A 39 -12.30 -22.90 -18.11
N TRP A 40 -11.76 -21.72 -18.39
CA TRP A 40 -11.53 -20.65 -17.41
C TRP A 40 -12.51 -19.50 -17.63
N GLN A 41 -12.82 -18.79 -16.57
CA GLN A 41 -13.65 -17.59 -16.61
C GLN A 41 -12.96 -16.45 -15.88
N GLU A 42 -13.22 -15.23 -16.31
CA GLU A 42 -12.67 -14.05 -15.63
C GLU A 42 -13.24 -13.96 -14.23
N PHE A 43 -12.38 -13.75 -13.23
CA PHE A 43 -12.80 -13.69 -11.85
C PHE A 43 -13.43 -12.31 -11.55
N ALA A 44 -14.72 -12.17 -11.86
CA ALA A 44 -15.38 -10.87 -11.97
C ALA A 44 -15.32 -10.01 -10.69
N SER A 45 -15.34 -10.60 -9.49
CA SER A 45 -15.29 -9.86 -8.23
C SER A 45 -13.93 -9.22 -7.94
N THR A 46 -12.85 -9.63 -8.62
CA THR A 46 -11.51 -9.10 -8.40
C THR A 46 -11.20 -7.87 -9.25
N LYS A 47 -12.00 -7.57 -10.28
CA LYS A 47 -11.74 -6.48 -11.24
C LYS A 47 -11.42 -5.15 -10.57
N GLY A 48 -10.28 -4.57 -10.95
CA GLY A 48 -9.78 -3.30 -10.41
C GLY A 48 -9.22 -3.39 -8.99
N ARG A 49 -8.98 -4.59 -8.45
CA ARG A 49 -8.52 -4.79 -7.06
C ARG A 49 -7.19 -5.53 -7.02
N LEU A 50 -6.40 -5.22 -6.00
CA LEU A 50 -5.28 -6.05 -5.56
C LEU A 50 -5.82 -7.29 -4.84
N ILE A 51 -5.00 -8.34 -4.72
CA ILE A 51 -5.33 -9.52 -3.91
C ILE A 51 -4.53 -9.49 -2.61
N VAL A 52 -5.22 -9.57 -1.47
CA VAL A 52 -4.61 -9.82 -0.16
C VAL A 52 -4.90 -11.26 0.23
N SER A 53 -3.86 -12.00 0.58
CA SER A 53 -3.99 -13.43 0.89
C SER A 53 -4.60 -13.65 2.27
N VAL A 54 -5.47 -14.66 2.39
CA VAL A 54 -6.00 -15.16 3.67
C VAL A 54 -5.81 -16.68 3.76
N SER A 55 -5.80 -17.21 4.98
CA SER A 55 -5.75 -18.65 5.27
C SER A 55 -7.12 -19.27 5.56
N ASP A 56 -8.13 -18.42 5.85
CA ASP A 56 -9.52 -18.81 6.07
C ASP A 56 -10.36 -18.40 4.84
N GLY A 57 -10.89 -19.40 4.14
CA GLY A 57 -11.71 -19.22 2.95
C GLY A 57 -13.03 -18.50 3.20
N MET A 58 -13.51 -18.47 4.45
CA MET A 58 -14.68 -17.69 4.85
C MET A 58 -14.46 -16.17 4.76
N LEU A 59 -13.20 -15.73 4.74
CA LEU A 59 -12.82 -14.33 4.50
C LEU A 59 -12.69 -14.02 2.99
N GLY A 60 -12.74 -15.05 2.14
CA GLY A 60 -12.63 -14.92 0.70
C GLY A 60 -13.78 -14.13 0.09
N GLY A 61 -13.45 -13.17 -0.78
CA GLY A 61 -14.42 -12.31 -1.44
C GLY A 61 -14.74 -11.01 -0.72
N LEU A 62 -14.25 -10.83 0.51
CA LEU A 62 -14.36 -9.55 1.22
C LEU A 62 -13.49 -8.49 0.55
N THR A 63 -14.05 -7.29 0.37
CA THR A 63 -13.40 -6.19 -0.36
C THR A 63 -13.23 -4.96 0.52
N VAL A 64 -12.14 -4.22 0.30
CA VAL A 64 -11.89 -2.90 0.89
C VAL A 64 -11.76 -1.87 -0.23
N ASN A 65 -12.30 -0.67 0.00
CA ASN A 65 -12.33 0.48 -0.92
C ASN A 65 -13.00 0.19 -2.28
N ASP A 66 -13.15 1.23 -3.09
CA ASP A 66 -13.71 1.12 -4.45
C ASP A 66 -12.65 0.70 -5.46
N ALA A 67 -13.01 -0.24 -6.34
CA ALA A 67 -12.14 -0.78 -7.38
C ALA A 67 -11.56 0.33 -8.28
N LEU A 68 -10.31 0.13 -8.71
CA LEU A 68 -9.63 1.00 -9.66
C LEU A 68 -10.24 0.85 -11.06
N ALA A 69 -10.36 1.96 -11.78
CA ALA A 69 -10.56 1.99 -13.22
C ALA A 69 -9.26 1.63 -13.97
N ASN A 70 -9.36 1.53 -15.30
CA ASN A 70 -8.22 1.23 -16.17
C ASN A 70 -7.09 2.26 -16.01
N LEU A 71 -5.90 1.80 -15.59
CA LEU A 71 -4.71 2.61 -15.31
C LEU A 71 -4.95 3.78 -14.34
N GLU A 72 -5.93 3.65 -13.44
CA GLU A 72 -6.19 4.65 -12.42
C GLU A 72 -5.09 4.62 -11.35
N ASP A 73 -4.36 5.72 -11.24
CA ASP A 73 -3.48 5.98 -10.10
C ASP A 73 -4.27 6.73 -9.03
N ARG A 74 -4.74 6.01 -8.00
CA ARG A 74 -5.58 6.56 -6.93
C ARG A 74 -4.82 7.63 -6.16
N THR A 75 -5.46 8.79 -6.03
CA THR A 75 -4.95 9.95 -5.31
C THR A 75 -5.66 10.12 -3.97
N HIS A 76 -4.97 10.67 -2.98
CA HIS A 76 -5.55 11.10 -1.71
C HIS A 76 -4.88 12.40 -1.22
N SER A 77 -5.44 13.02 -0.19
CA SER A 77 -4.91 14.20 0.50
C SER A 77 -5.01 14.03 2.01
N HIS A 78 -4.39 14.94 2.75
CA HIS A 78 -4.43 14.98 4.20
C HIS A 78 -4.86 16.37 4.69
N GLU A 79 -5.53 16.42 5.83
CA GLU A 79 -5.75 17.66 6.57
C GLU A 79 -4.58 17.93 7.51
N ILE A 80 -4.32 19.22 7.77
CA ILE A 80 -3.31 19.70 8.70
C ILE A 80 -4.02 20.50 9.77
N GLU A 81 -3.94 20.03 11.01
CA GLU A 81 -4.38 20.76 12.20
C GLU A 81 -3.21 20.83 13.19
N SER A 82 -2.55 21.98 13.27
CA SER A 82 -1.43 22.21 14.17
C SER A 82 -1.57 23.55 14.89
N GLN A 83 -0.56 23.92 15.68
CA GLN A 83 -0.54 25.17 16.43
C GLN A 83 0.83 25.84 16.37
N VAL A 84 0.82 27.17 16.31
CA VAL A 84 2.03 27.98 16.48
C VAL A 84 1.86 28.86 17.72
N THR A 85 2.90 28.94 18.55
CA THR A 85 2.94 29.88 19.66
C THR A 85 3.81 31.07 19.28
N LEU A 86 3.18 32.25 19.15
CA LEU A 86 3.87 33.50 18.94
C LEU A 86 4.40 34.01 20.28
N ASP A 87 5.70 34.32 20.31
CA ASP A 87 6.37 34.78 21.52
C ASP A 87 6.00 36.22 21.83
N THR A 88 6.00 36.59 23.11
CA THR A 88 5.67 37.95 23.53
C THR A 88 6.81 38.93 23.25
N LYS A 89 6.45 40.17 22.90
CA LYS A 89 7.35 41.33 22.89
C LYS A 89 6.67 42.53 23.53
N SER A 90 7.32 43.08 24.55
CA SER A 90 6.80 44.22 25.28
C SER A 90 6.91 45.55 24.52
N VAL A 91 5.91 46.41 24.67
CA VAL A 91 5.89 47.78 24.15
C VAL A 91 5.47 48.77 25.23
N SER A 92 6.03 49.99 25.23
CA SER A 92 5.56 51.06 26.14
C SER A 92 4.31 51.73 25.57
N ALA A 93 3.16 51.08 25.76
CA ALA A 93 1.87 51.56 25.27
C ALA A 93 0.77 51.40 26.33
N ILE A 94 -0.37 52.05 26.07
CA ILE A 94 -1.65 51.73 26.71
C ILE A 94 -2.44 50.90 25.70
N GLY A 95 -3.08 49.80 26.08
CA GLY A 95 -3.91 49.04 25.15
C GLY A 95 -5.17 49.81 24.71
N CYS A 96 -5.30 50.06 23.40
CA CYS A 96 -6.54 50.35 22.65
C CYS A 96 -6.21 50.70 21.18
N CYS A 97 -7.20 50.74 20.30
CA CYS A 97 -7.25 51.69 19.17
C CYS A 97 -6.42 51.40 17.90
N ASN A 98 -5.27 50.72 17.95
CA ASN A 98 -4.55 50.29 16.73
C ASN A 98 -4.63 48.78 16.53
N PRO A 99 -5.37 48.29 15.51
CA PRO A 99 -5.55 46.87 15.30
C PRO A 99 -4.38 46.18 14.59
N ASP A 100 -3.34 46.91 14.18
CA ASP A 100 -2.33 46.44 13.23
C ASP A 100 -1.36 45.39 13.78
N GLY A 101 -1.22 45.22 15.10
CA GLY A 101 -0.33 44.21 15.70
C GLY A 101 -1.07 42.99 16.24
N ALA A 102 -0.50 41.83 15.99
CA ALA A 102 -0.98 40.55 16.48
C ALA A 102 -0.70 40.38 17.98
N CYS A 103 -1.63 39.72 18.68
CA CYS A 103 -1.39 39.25 20.03
C CYS A 103 -0.33 38.14 20.05
N HIS A 104 0.45 38.07 21.13
CA HIS A 104 1.20 36.85 21.44
C HIS A 104 0.25 35.73 21.87
N GLY A 105 0.74 34.48 21.86
CA GLY A 105 -0.02 33.31 22.29
C GLY A 105 -0.12 32.25 21.22
N THR A 106 -0.96 31.25 21.47
CA THR A 106 -1.10 30.07 20.61
C THR A 106 -2.23 30.25 19.61
N TYR A 107 -1.92 30.00 18.35
CA TYR A 107 -2.84 30.13 17.23
C TYR A 107 -2.94 28.82 16.46
N PRO A 108 -4.12 28.48 15.93
CA PRO A 108 -4.26 27.34 15.04
C PRO A 108 -3.50 27.61 13.73
N LEU A 109 -2.83 26.57 13.25
CA LEU A 109 -2.23 26.50 11.92
C LEU A 109 -2.94 25.38 11.18
N ASN A 110 -3.88 25.75 10.31
CA ASN A 110 -4.73 24.78 9.62
C ASN A 110 -4.40 24.77 8.13
N GLY A 111 -4.57 23.63 7.47
CA GLY A 111 -4.31 23.53 6.05
C GLY A 111 -4.66 22.15 5.53
N SER A 112 -4.22 21.90 4.30
CA SER A 112 -4.31 20.57 3.71
C SER A 112 -3.17 20.35 2.73
N THR A 113 -2.96 19.09 2.41
CA THR A 113 -2.06 18.68 1.34
C THR A 113 -2.79 18.66 0.00
N THR A 114 -2.03 18.75 -1.09
CA THR A 114 -2.55 18.47 -2.42
C THR A 114 -2.92 17.00 -2.56
N ASN A 115 -3.92 16.77 -3.41
CA ASN A 115 -4.30 15.43 -3.80
C ASN A 115 -3.20 14.85 -4.70
N ASP A 116 -2.50 13.83 -4.21
CA ASP A 116 -1.37 13.19 -4.89
C ASP A 116 -1.53 11.66 -4.86
N ALA A 117 -0.88 10.98 -5.81
CA ALA A 117 -0.92 9.52 -5.91
C ALA A 117 -0.10 8.84 -4.80
N SER A 118 -0.48 7.61 -4.44
CA SER A 118 0.23 6.78 -3.45
C SER A 118 1.68 6.42 -3.81
N GLY A 119 2.09 6.67 -5.06
CA GLY A 119 3.42 6.28 -5.56
C GLY A 119 3.62 4.76 -5.69
N MET A 120 2.59 3.94 -5.45
CA MET A 120 2.68 2.48 -5.58
C MET A 120 2.83 2.06 -7.06
N PRO A 121 3.70 1.09 -7.38
CA PRO A 121 3.87 0.61 -8.75
C PRO A 121 2.88 -0.49 -9.05
N PHE A 122 2.08 -0.31 -10.10
CA PHE A 122 1.07 -1.29 -10.47
C PHE A 122 1.33 -1.91 -11.84
N VAL A 123 0.74 -3.10 -12.04
CA VAL A 123 0.56 -3.73 -13.34
C VAL A 123 -0.83 -4.36 -13.41
N GLN A 124 -1.51 -4.27 -14.55
CA GLN A 124 -2.81 -4.91 -14.72
C GLN A 124 -2.67 -6.28 -15.37
N LEU A 125 -3.33 -7.31 -14.84
CA LEU A 125 -3.39 -8.64 -15.45
C LEU A 125 -4.80 -9.22 -15.30
N VAL A 126 -5.20 -10.08 -16.23
CA VAL A 126 -6.47 -10.80 -16.10
C VAL A 126 -6.28 -11.91 -15.08
N LEU A 127 -7.18 -11.98 -14.08
CA LEU A 127 -7.29 -13.11 -13.18
C LEU A 127 -8.41 -14.01 -13.69
N CYS A 128 -8.09 -15.27 -13.95
CA CYS A 128 -9.09 -16.25 -14.36
C CYS A 128 -9.22 -17.35 -13.31
N SER A 129 -10.44 -17.74 -12.98
CA SER A 129 -10.74 -18.91 -12.17
C SER A 129 -11.15 -20.09 -13.05
N PHE A 130 -10.69 -21.29 -12.69
CA PHE A 130 -11.06 -22.51 -13.39
C PHE A 130 -12.50 -22.90 -13.06
N SER A 131 -13.37 -22.89 -14.07
CA SER A 131 -14.82 -23.10 -13.92
C SER A 131 -15.26 -24.56 -14.11
N GLY A 132 -14.36 -25.41 -14.59
CA GLY A 132 -14.61 -26.83 -14.82
C GLY A 132 -14.59 -27.68 -13.55
N PRO A 133 -15.05 -28.94 -13.62
CA PRO A 133 -14.80 -29.91 -12.56
C PRO A 133 -13.30 -30.15 -12.43
N SER A 134 -12.82 -30.42 -11.21
CA SER A 134 -11.41 -30.71 -10.97
C SER A 134 -10.86 -31.77 -11.93
N THR A 135 -9.69 -31.51 -12.51
CA THR A 135 -9.11 -32.39 -13.54
C THR A 135 -8.03 -33.31 -12.97
N THR A 136 -7.35 -34.06 -13.85
CA THR A 136 -6.13 -34.81 -13.53
C THR A 136 -4.85 -34.11 -14.00
N ASP A 137 -4.98 -32.93 -14.60
CA ASP A 137 -3.88 -32.18 -15.19
C ASP A 137 -2.97 -31.58 -14.10
N PRO A 138 -1.66 -31.86 -14.10
CA PRO A 138 -0.81 -31.57 -12.95
C PRO A 138 -0.63 -30.06 -12.71
N ILE A 139 -0.51 -29.69 -11.43
CA ILE A 139 -0.02 -28.38 -10.97
C ILE A 139 1.38 -28.57 -10.36
N PRO A 140 2.40 -27.82 -10.81
CA PRO A 140 3.76 -27.96 -10.29
C PRO A 140 3.87 -27.74 -8.77
N TYR A 141 4.80 -28.44 -8.14
CA TYR A 141 5.23 -28.23 -6.76
C TYR A 141 5.63 -26.78 -6.52
N GLY A 142 5.23 -26.23 -5.37
CA GLY A 142 5.56 -24.87 -4.97
C GLY A 142 4.71 -23.79 -5.67
N THR A 143 3.77 -24.16 -6.55
CA THR A 143 2.84 -23.21 -7.17
C THR A 143 1.93 -22.59 -6.11
N ILE A 144 1.96 -21.27 -5.99
CA ILE A 144 1.03 -20.50 -5.17
C ILE A 144 -0.17 -20.10 -6.03
N ALA A 145 -1.37 -20.36 -5.54
CA ALA A 145 -2.61 -20.04 -6.22
C ALA A 145 -3.63 -19.41 -5.29
N PHE A 146 -4.55 -18.65 -5.89
CA PHE A 146 -5.72 -18.10 -5.21
C PHE A 146 -6.93 -18.99 -5.48
N PHE A 147 -7.91 -18.99 -4.59
CA PHE A 147 -9.12 -19.80 -4.74
C PHE A 147 -10.37 -18.93 -4.70
N ASP A 148 -11.27 -19.21 -5.64
CA ASP A 148 -12.58 -18.58 -5.75
C ASP A 148 -13.44 -18.92 -4.54
N SER A 149 -13.82 -17.92 -3.74
CA SER A 149 -14.58 -18.16 -2.50
C SER A 149 -15.98 -18.73 -2.74
N THR A 150 -16.47 -18.72 -3.98
CA THR A 150 -17.78 -19.28 -4.32
C THR A 150 -17.78 -20.80 -4.42
N VAL A 151 -16.61 -21.47 -4.46
CA VAL A 151 -16.52 -22.93 -4.58
C VAL A 151 -16.52 -23.67 -3.24
N GLY A 152 -16.56 -22.93 -2.11
CA GLY A 152 -16.80 -23.48 -0.77
C GLY A 152 -15.61 -24.18 -0.12
N TYR A 153 -14.37 -23.80 -0.44
CA TYR A 153 -13.21 -24.20 0.35
C TYR A 153 -13.02 -23.25 1.54
N ASP A 154 -13.13 -23.76 2.76
CA ASP A 154 -12.92 -22.98 3.98
C ASP A 154 -11.42 -22.94 4.36
N SER A 155 -10.62 -23.90 3.88
CA SER A 155 -9.19 -24.01 4.17
C SER A 155 -8.43 -24.69 3.02
N CYS A 156 -7.10 -24.56 3.02
CA CYS A 156 -6.26 -25.25 2.04
C CYS A 156 -6.38 -26.78 2.10
N SER A 157 -6.75 -27.36 3.25
CA SER A 157 -6.95 -28.80 3.39
C SER A 157 -8.24 -29.32 2.75
N ASP A 158 -9.19 -28.44 2.43
CA ASP A 158 -10.45 -28.82 1.76
C ASP A 158 -10.27 -28.94 0.23
N ILE A 159 -9.17 -28.42 -0.29
CA ILE A 159 -8.87 -28.39 -1.72
C ILE A 159 -8.38 -29.77 -2.17
N PRO A 160 -8.98 -30.37 -3.21
CA PRO A 160 -8.51 -31.65 -3.74
C PRO A 160 -7.02 -31.61 -4.11
N GLY A 161 -6.26 -32.54 -3.56
CA GLY A 161 -4.81 -32.63 -3.71
C GLY A 161 -4.05 -32.33 -2.44
N ASN A 162 -2.77 -32.03 -2.58
CA ASN A 162 -1.91 -31.70 -1.44
C ASN A 162 -1.67 -30.18 -1.43
N TRP A 163 -2.58 -29.41 -0.82
CA TRP A 163 -2.48 -27.95 -0.70
C TRP A 163 -2.23 -27.55 0.75
N GLN A 164 -1.42 -26.52 0.96
CA GLN A 164 -1.08 -26.04 2.30
C GLN A 164 -1.16 -24.51 2.40
N VAL A 165 -1.40 -24.02 3.61
CA VAL A 165 -1.35 -22.59 3.93
C VAL A 165 0.09 -22.11 3.88
N ILE A 166 0.29 -20.89 3.39
CA ILE A 166 1.58 -20.19 3.44
C ILE A 166 1.48 -19.10 4.50
N GLU A 167 1.89 -19.38 5.73
CA GLU A 167 1.70 -18.45 6.86
C GLU A 167 2.31 -17.06 6.62
N SER A 168 3.41 -16.98 5.88
CA SER A 168 4.10 -15.73 5.58
C SER A 168 3.33 -14.79 4.65
N VAL A 169 2.34 -15.28 3.88
CA VAL A 169 1.57 -14.45 2.93
C VAL A 169 0.27 -13.93 3.53
N VAL A 170 -0.21 -14.49 4.64
CA VAL A 170 -1.49 -14.11 5.26
C VAL A 170 -1.48 -12.63 5.63
N GLY A 171 -2.48 -11.89 5.15
CA GLY A 171 -2.60 -10.44 5.30
C GLY A 171 -1.65 -9.64 4.40
N ARG A 172 -1.08 -10.24 3.35
CA ARG A 172 -0.15 -9.58 2.41
C ARG A 172 -0.58 -9.77 0.96
N SER A 173 -0.20 -8.81 0.12
CA SER A 173 -0.25 -9.00 -1.33
C SER A 173 0.98 -9.75 -1.82
N ILE A 174 0.78 -10.70 -2.72
CA ILE A 174 1.90 -11.36 -3.42
C ILE A 174 2.25 -10.50 -4.64
N ILE A 175 3.52 -10.12 -4.78
CA ILE A 175 4.02 -9.35 -5.92
C ILE A 175 5.12 -10.13 -6.68
N PRO A 176 5.25 -9.95 -8.00
CA PRO A 176 6.36 -10.49 -8.77
C PRO A 176 7.73 -10.06 -8.24
N GLY A 177 8.64 -11.02 -8.10
CA GLY A 177 10.02 -10.80 -7.67
C GLY A 177 11.06 -11.02 -8.76
N TYR A 178 12.20 -10.35 -8.62
CA TYR A 178 13.30 -10.31 -9.59
C TYR A 178 14.16 -11.58 -9.65
N SER A 179 14.07 -12.43 -8.63
CA SER A 179 14.91 -13.62 -8.51
C SER A 179 14.22 -14.65 -7.67
N THR A 180 14.74 -15.87 -7.71
CA THR A 180 14.40 -16.96 -6.80
C THR A 180 14.52 -16.50 -5.34
N GLY A 181 13.50 -16.74 -4.52
CA GLY A 181 13.46 -16.37 -3.11
C GLY A 181 12.22 -15.57 -2.72
N LEU A 182 11.89 -15.65 -1.44
CA LEU A 182 10.75 -14.97 -0.83
C LEU A 182 11.28 -13.76 -0.04
N PHE A 183 10.82 -12.56 -0.39
CA PHE A 183 11.17 -11.33 0.35
C PHE A 183 9.92 -10.71 0.94
N THR A 184 9.82 -10.68 2.26
CA THR A 184 8.67 -10.15 2.97
C THR A 184 8.92 -8.69 3.35
N SER A 185 7.95 -7.81 3.08
CA SER A 185 8.06 -6.43 3.50
C SER A 185 8.06 -6.27 5.03
N THR A 186 8.71 -5.23 5.54
CA THR A 186 8.76 -4.91 6.97
C THR A 186 7.41 -4.45 7.52
N SER A 187 6.51 -3.98 6.66
CA SER A 187 5.16 -3.57 7.06
C SER A 187 4.40 -4.77 7.66
N ALA A 188 3.61 -4.51 8.70
CA ALA A 188 2.81 -5.54 9.36
C ALA A 188 1.76 -6.11 8.40
N ALA A 189 1.43 -7.40 8.54
CA ALA A 189 0.31 -7.98 7.81
C ALA A 189 -0.99 -7.22 8.11
N LEU A 190 -1.87 -7.10 7.12
CA LEU A 190 -3.20 -6.54 7.30
C LEU A 190 -4.07 -7.54 8.08
N THR A 191 -4.87 -7.02 9.00
CA THR A 191 -6.05 -7.73 9.50
C THR A 191 -7.15 -7.75 8.43
N SER A 192 -8.15 -8.63 8.57
CA SER A 192 -9.22 -8.75 7.57
C SER A 192 -10.00 -7.44 7.43
N GLN A 193 -10.17 -7.01 6.17
CA GLN A 193 -10.80 -5.75 5.79
C GLN A 193 -10.17 -4.49 6.41
N GLU A 194 -8.91 -4.54 6.84
CA GLU A 194 -8.17 -3.37 7.29
C GLU A 194 -7.94 -2.38 6.13
N ASP A 195 -8.41 -1.16 6.30
CA ASP A 195 -7.97 -0.02 5.50
C ASP A 195 -6.91 0.73 6.30
N ARG A 196 -5.65 0.69 5.85
CA ARG A 196 -4.52 1.19 6.63
C ARG A 196 -4.29 2.68 6.33
N PRO A 197 -4.48 3.57 7.32
CA PRO A 197 -4.15 4.97 7.14
C PRO A 197 -2.63 5.19 7.26
N HIS A 198 -2.15 6.27 6.69
CA HIS A 198 -0.80 6.80 6.91
C HIS A 198 -0.87 8.32 7.11
N GLN A 199 0.25 8.90 7.53
CA GLN A 199 0.38 10.34 7.78
C GLN A 199 1.75 10.81 7.33
N HIS A 200 1.91 12.11 7.10
CA HIS A 200 3.19 12.71 6.74
C HIS A 200 3.65 13.69 7.80
N VAL A 201 4.96 13.74 8.05
CA VAL A 201 5.55 14.84 8.82
C VAL A 201 5.68 16.05 7.91
N PHE A 202 5.37 17.25 8.40
CA PHE A 202 5.61 18.49 7.68
C PHE A 202 6.38 19.48 8.54
N THR A 203 7.14 20.37 7.89
CA THR A 203 7.79 21.50 8.56
C THR A 203 7.42 22.79 7.84
N ALA A 204 6.82 23.73 8.55
CA ALA A 204 6.47 25.05 8.06
C ALA A 204 7.25 26.13 8.82
N THR A 205 7.79 27.12 8.12
CA THR A 205 8.39 28.31 8.74
C THR A 205 7.51 29.52 8.46
N ILE A 206 6.84 30.04 9.48
CA ILE A 206 6.09 31.29 9.40
C ILE A 206 7.09 32.43 9.53
N ASN A 207 7.17 33.28 8.51
CA ASN A 207 7.96 34.51 8.54
C ASN A 207 6.97 35.67 8.64
N PRO A 208 6.70 36.19 9.84
CA PRO A 208 5.75 37.27 9.99
C PRO A 208 6.23 38.54 9.29
N ASN A 209 5.29 39.44 9.06
CA ASN A 209 5.58 40.78 8.58
C ASN A 209 5.74 41.68 9.81
N ASP A 210 6.82 42.46 9.82
CA ASP A 210 7.03 43.45 10.86
C ASP A 210 5.91 44.49 10.88
N GLN A 211 5.53 44.89 12.09
CA GLN A 211 4.63 45.98 12.39
C GLN A 211 5.37 46.99 13.28
N GLU A 212 5.55 48.18 12.76
CA GLU A 212 6.21 49.26 13.50
C GLU A 212 5.21 50.16 14.24
N TYR A 213 5.60 50.66 15.40
CA TYR A 213 4.84 51.63 16.20
C TYR A 213 5.64 52.92 16.46
N ALA A 214 4.92 54.05 16.44
CA ALA A 214 5.40 55.37 16.86
C ALA A 214 5.47 55.46 18.40
N GLY A 215 6.35 54.65 19.00
CA GLY A 215 6.61 54.61 20.44
C GLY A 215 7.98 54.03 20.74
N ILE A 216 8.32 53.92 22.03
CA ILE A 216 9.57 53.28 22.46
C ILE A 216 9.31 51.83 22.86
N THR A 217 10.19 50.93 22.45
CA THR A 217 10.27 49.59 23.02
C THR A 217 10.45 49.72 24.54
N GLY A 218 9.67 49.01 25.34
CA GLY A 218 9.80 49.09 26.79
C GLY A 218 8.76 48.28 27.55
N CYS A 219 8.67 48.51 28.87
CA CYS A 219 7.83 47.71 29.76
C CYS A 219 6.34 48.01 29.56
N CYS A 220 5.54 47.12 30.13
CA CYS A 220 4.22 47.41 30.70
C CYS A 220 3.02 47.10 29.80
N ASP A 221 3.21 46.77 28.51
CA ASP A 221 2.24 46.02 27.71
C ASP A 221 2.93 44.83 27.00
N ASP A 222 2.62 43.62 27.46
CA ASP A 222 3.22 42.35 26.99
C ASP A 222 2.31 41.62 25.99
N LYS A 223 1.28 42.30 25.46
CA LYS A 223 0.26 41.68 24.61
C LYS A 223 0.71 41.36 23.19
N LEU A 224 1.70 42.08 22.65
CA LEU A 224 2.11 41.92 21.26
C LEU A 224 3.02 40.72 21.04
N ALA A 225 2.94 40.13 19.84
CA ALA A 225 3.85 39.10 19.39
C ALA A 225 5.18 39.67 18.85
N GLU A 226 6.28 38.95 19.07
CA GLU A 226 7.62 39.22 18.54
C GLU A 226 7.71 38.84 17.06
N ASP A 227 8.18 39.74 16.20
CA ASP A 227 8.49 39.41 14.80
C ASP A 227 9.81 38.65 14.71
N LYS A 228 9.70 37.35 14.46
CA LYS A 228 10.80 36.45 14.13
C LYS A 228 10.26 35.23 13.38
N PRO A 229 11.11 34.43 12.74
CA PRO A 229 10.68 33.16 12.16
C PRO A 229 10.15 32.20 13.24
N TYR A 230 8.96 31.64 13.00
CA TYR A 230 8.36 30.58 13.81
C TYR A 230 8.35 29.28 13.02
N VAL A 231 9.07 28.27 13.51
CA VAL A 231 9.14 26.94 12.87
C VAL A 231 8.16 26.00 13.57
N VAL A 232 7.28 25.37 12.79
CA VAL A 232 6.35 24.34 13.23
C VAL A 232 6.72 23.04 12.52
N THR A 233 6.95 21.97 13.29
CA THR A 233 7.11 20.62 12.78
C THR A 233 6.06 19.75 13.44
N ASP A 234 5.19 19.14 12.64
CA ASP A 234 4.08 18.32 13.12
C ASP A 234 3.73 17.24 12.07
N SER A 235 2.69 16.45 12.32
CA SER A 235 2.16 15.49 11.34
C SER A 235 0.81 15.94 10.78
N THR A 236 0.53 15.54 9.55
CA THR A 236 -0.83 15.56 9.01
C THR A 236 -1.74 14.60 9.78
N ASP A 237 -3.04 14.65 9.52
CA ASP A 237 -3.93 13.58 9.94
C ASP A 237 -3.55 12.22 9.32
N ALA A 238 -4.01 11.16 9.98
CA ALA A 238 -3.89 9.80 9.49
C ALA A 238 -5.08 9.48 8.60
N GLU A 239 -4.82 9.34 7.30
CA GLU A 239 -5.86 9.20 6.26
C GLU A 239 -5.61 7.98 5.37
N SER A 240 -6.68 7.45 4.79
CA SER A 240 -6.59 6.32 3.86
C SER A 240 -6.02 6.72 2.50
N SER A 241 -5.19 5.85 1.94
CA SER A 241 -4.79 5.92 0.52
C SER A 241 -5.85 5.36 -0.44
N HIS A 242 -6.94 4.83 0.10
CA HIS A 242 -8.06 4.27 -0.64
C HIS A 242 -7.67 3.14 -1.61
N ILE A 243 -6.57 2.42 -1.33
CA ILE A 243 -6.07 1.33 -2.16
C ILE A 243 -7.05 0.15 -2.07
N PRO A 244 -7.63 -0.31 -3.20
CA PRO A 244 -8.65 -1.33 -3.16
C PRO A 244 -8.06 -2.72 -3.25
N TYR A 245 -8.55 -3.61 -2.40
CA TYR A 245 -8.19 -5.02 -2.46
C TYR A 245 -9.39 -5.93 -2.22
N ILE A 246 -9.20 -7.19 -2.57
CA ILE A 246 -10.08 -8.31 -2.25
C ILE A 246 -9.27 -9.37 -1.53
N GLN A 247 -9.88 -10.00 -0.53
CA GLN A 247 -9.27 -11.10 0.20
C GLN A 247 -9.55 -12.41 -0.52
N LEU A 248 -8.54 -13.26 -0.74
CA LEU A 248 -8.72 -14.59 -1.33
C LEU A 248 -7.93 -15.63 -0.55
N LEU A 249 -8.49 -16.85 -0.45
CA LEU A 249 -7.77 -18.00 0.08
C LEU A 249 -6.55 -18.26 -0.79
N THR A 250 -5.37 -18.29 -0.18
CA THR A 250 -4.11 -18.51 -0.88
C THR A 250 -3.42 -19.74 -0.34
N CYS A 251 -3.10 -20.67 -1.23
CA CYS A 251 -2.46 -21.94 -0.87
C CYS A 251 -1.30 -22.25 -1.81
N VAL A 252 -0.38 -23.09 -1.34
CA VAL A 252 0.72 -23.65 -2.14
C VAL A 252 0.49 -25.13 -2.45
N SER A 253 0.76 -25.52 -3.69
CA SER A 253 0.77 -26.92 -4.12
C SER A 253 1.99 -27.64 -3.54
N GLN A 254 1.73 -28.74 -2.83
CA GLN A 254 2.72 -29.68 -2.30
C GLN A 254 2.69 -31.02 -3.08
N ASN A 255 2.10 -31.03 -4.28
CA ASN A 255 2.15 -32.19 -5.16
C ASN A 255 3.57 -32.33 -5.74
N GLU A 256 4.19 -33.51 -5.60
CA GLU A 256 5.58 -33.79 -6.04
C GLU A 256 5.69 -33.98 -7.57
N THR A 257 5.21 -33.01 -8.34
CA THR A 257 5.34 -32.98 -9.80
C THR A 257 5.89 -31.62 -10.26
N PHE A 258 6.64 -31.61 -11.36
CA PHE A 258 7.04 -30.37 -12.04
C PHE A 258 6.36 -30.21 -13.40
N ASP A 259 5.51 -31.18 -13.77
CA ASP A 259 4.68 -31.07 -14.95
C ASP A 259 3.55 -30.06 -14.70
N SER A 260 3.09 -29.41 -15.77
CA SER A 260 2.00 -28.46 -15.70
C SER A 260 0.98 -28.72 -16.80
N GLY A 261 -0.29 -28.74 -16.44
CA GLY A 261 -1.40 -28.69 -17.38
C GLY A 261 -2.14 -27.36 -17.44
N LEU A 262 -1.59 -26.29 -16.83
CA LEU A 262 -2.16 -24.95 -16.96
C LEU A 262 -2.11 -24.48 -18.44
N PRO A 263 -3.03 -23.65 -18.93
CA PRO A 263 -2.95 -23.16 -20.30
C PRO A 263 -1.69 -22.31 -20.54
N ASP A 264 -1.27 -22.21 -21.80
CA ASP A 264 -0.22 -21.26 -22.21
C ASP A 264 -0.64 -19.83 -21.81
N ASP A 265 0.33 -18.93 -21.66
CA ASP A 265 0.15 -17.56 -21.12
C ASP A 265 -0.25 -17.49 -19.63
N ALA A 266 -0.39 -18.62 -18.93
CA ALA A 266 -0.57 -18.64 -17.49
C ALA A 266 0.69 -18.15 -16.77
N TYR A 267 0.48 -17.33 -15.75
CA TYR A 267 1.50 -16.98 -14.78
C TYR A 267 1.28 -17.77 -13.48
N ILE A 268 2.37 -18.28 -12.93
CA ILE A 268 2.40 -18.89 -11.60
C ILE A 268 3.39 -18.16 -10.71
N PHE A 269 2.98 -17.92 -9.47
CA PHE A 269 3.93 -17.66 -8.39
C PHE A 269 4.50 -18.98 -7.91
N THR A 270 5.81 -19.03 -7.62
CA THR A 270 6.44 -20.26 -7.14
C THR A 270 7.47 -20.00 -6.04
N GLU A 271 7.45 -20.86 -5.01
CA GLU A 271 8.46 -20.86 -3.94
C GLU A 271 9.80 -21.49 -4.38
N VAL A 272 9.82 -22.12 -5.56
CA VAL A 272 10.99 -22.76 -6.15
C VAL A 272 11.38 -22.12 -7.49
N ASN A 273 12.30 -22.72 -8.23
CA ASN A 273 12.62 -22.26 -9.59
C ASN A 273 11.43 -22.45 -10.53
N CYS A 274 11.38 -21.66 -11.61
CA CYS A 274 10.39 -21.89 -12.66
C CYS A 274 10.46 -23.35 -13.16
N PRO A 275 9.34 -24.07 -13.20
CA PRO A 275 9.32 -25.45 -13.68
C PRO A 275 9.62 -25.52 -15.18
N SER A 276 9.82 -26.74 -15.70
CA SER A 276 10.05 -26.93 -17.14
C SER A 276 8.88 -26.39 -17.97
N GLY A 277 9.18 -25.69 -19.06
CA GLY A 277 8.16 -25.02 -19.90
C GLY A 277 7.72 -23.65 -19.36
N TYR A 278 8.37 -23.15 -18.31
CA TYR A 278 8.16 -21.80 -17.80
C TYR A 278 9.44 -20.99 -17.81
N ARG A 279 9.29 -19.67 -17.97
CA ARG A 279 10.37 -18.68 -17.84
C ARG A 279 10.04 -17.67 -16.75
N LEU A 280 11.06 -17.17 -16.07
CA LEU A 280 10.90 -16.04 -15.15
C LEU A 280 10.46 -14.80 -15.96
N ASN A 281 9.43 -14.09 -15.48
CA ASN A 281 9.00 -12.83 -16.10
C ASN A 281 9.42 -11.64 -15.23
N ASP A 282 10.54 -11.04 -15.59
CA ASP A 282 11.14 -9.93 -14.85
C ASP A 282 10.50 -8.57 -15.15
N LEU A 283 9.73 -8.44 -16.24
CA LEU A 283 9.03 -7.20 -16.63
C LEU A 283 7.92 -6.81 -15.64
N LEU A 284 7.37 -7.79 -14.92
CA LEU A 284 6.35 -7.58 -13.89
C LEU A 284 6.95 -7.34 -12.50
N SER A 285 8.23 -7.67 -12.31
CA SER A 285 8.91 -7.64 -11.01
C SER A 285 8.80 -6.28 -10.33
N GLY A 286 8.52 -6.30 -9.03
CA GLY A 286 8.44 -5.13 -8.16
C GLY A 286 7.14 -4.33 -8.28
N ARG A 287 6.12 -4.86 -8.95
CA ARG A 287 4.82 -4.21 -9.14
C ARG A 287 3.70 -4.97 -8.45
N TYR A 288 2.74 -4.25 -7.87
CA TYR A 288 1.49 -4.83 -7.40
C TYR A 288 0.61 -5.20 -8.60
N ILE A 289 0.09 -6.43 -8.60
CA ILE A 289 -0.83 -6.86 -9.64
C ILE A 289 -2.24 -6.42 -9.27
N VAL A 290 -2.85 -5.64 -10.14
CA VAL A 290 -4.26 -5.27 -10.09
C VAL A 290 -5.00 -6.14 -11.09
N SER A 291 -6.06 -6.80 -10.66
CA SER A 291 -6.89 -7.55 -11.60
C SER A 291 -7.55 -6.61 -12.60
N ASN A 292 -7.51 -6.99 -13.87
CA ASN A 292 -7.88 -6.13 -14.99
C ASN A 292 -9.29 -5.55 -14.77
N PRO A 293 -9.44 -4.21 -14.68
CA PRO A 293 -10.76 -3.60 -14.60
C PRO A 293 -11.50 -3.71 -15.94
N GLU A 294 -12.73 -3.22 -16.00
CA GLU A 294 -13.44 -3.12 -17.28
C GLU A 294 -12.62 -2.28 -18.27
N ASN A 295 -12.37 -2.84 -19.46
CA ASN A 295 -11.47 -2.27 -20.48
C ASN A 295 -10.00 -2.14 -20.07
N GLY A 296 -9.56 -2.88 -19.05
CA GLY A 296 -8.17 -2.97 -18.62
C GLY A 296 -7.24 -3.51 -19.72
N THR A 297 -5.98 -3.08 -19.71
CA THR A 297 -4.97 -3.54 -20.67
C THR A 297 -3.98 -4.50 -19.99
N PRO A 298 -4.05 -5.83 -20.23
CA PRO A 298 -3.15 -6.77 -19.59
C PRO A 298 -1.68 -6.45 -19.89
N GLY A 299 -0.85 -6.52 -18.86
CA GLY A 299 0.58 -6.17 -18.89
C GLY A 299 0.87 -4.68 -18.80
N ALA A 300 -0.15 -3.80 -18.81
CA ALA A 300 0.08 -2.36 -18.70
C ALA A 300 0.57 -1.98 -17.30
N SER A 301 1.73 -1.34 -17.24
CA SER A 301 2.31 -0.78 -16.02
C SER A 301 1.84 0.65 -15.82
N PHE A 302 1.53 1.03 -14.59
CA PHE A 302 1.11 2.38 -14.21
C PHE A 302 1.47 2.68 -12.75
N GLY A 303 1.15 3.88 -12.27
CA GLY A 303 1.54 4.35 -10.94
C GLY A 303 3.04 4.65 -10.85
N GLY A 304 3.62 4.32 -9.69
CA GLY A 304 5.02 4.59 -9.39
C GLY A 304 6.05 3.71 -10.10
N VAL A 305 7.32 3.96 -9.74
CA VAL A 305 8.46 3.16 -10.17
C VAL A 305 8.47 1.81 -9.49
N SER A 306 8.87 0.77 -10.24
CA SER A 306 8.92 -0.58 -9.70
C SER A 306 9.83 -0.67 -8.47
N LEU A 307 9.40 -1.45 -7.49
CA LEU A 307 10.16 -1.72 -6.28
C LEU A 307 11.51 -2.37 -6.64
N PRO A 308 12.65 -1.90 -6.09
CA PRO A 308 13.94 -2.53 -6.36
C PRO A 308 13.98 -4.01 -5.92
N ALA A 309 14.87 -4.79 -6.53
CA ALA A 309 15.09 -6.17 -6.10
C ALA A 309 15.46 -6.23 -4.61
N GLN A 310 14.87 -7.19 -3.89
CA GLN A 310 15.09 -7.42 -2.46
C GLN A 310 14.72 -6.24 -1.56
N THR A 311 13.92 -5.27 -2.04
CA THR A 311 13.40 -4.23 -1.14
C THR A 311 12.47 -4.86 -0.11
N LEU A 312 12.60 -4.39 1.13
CA LEU A 312 11.74 -4.77 2.24
C LEU A 312 10.77 -3.65 2.61
N VAL A 313 10.90 -2.48 1.99
CA VAL A 313 10.03 -1.31 2.21
C VAL A 313 9.23 -1.04 0.95
N GLY A 314 8.00 -0.55 1.14
CA GLY A 314 7.15 -0.08 0.04
C GLY A 314 7.68 1.23 -0.55
N ASN A 315 6.93 1.77 -1.52
CA ASN A 315 7.21 3.11 -2.02
C ASN A 315 6.69 4.15 -1.02
N ASN A 316 7.48 5.19 -0.83
CA ASN A 316 7.05 6.40 -0.14
C ASN A 316 6.66 7.46 -1.17
N HIS A 317 5.84 8.40 -0.74
CA HIS A 317 5.51 9.60 -1.49
C HIS A 317 5.50 10.81 -0.54
N SER A 318 5.40 12.00 -1.12
CA SER A 318 5.22 13.24 -0.37
C SER A 318 4.09 14.04 -1.01
N HIS A 319 3.53 14.97 -0.26
CA HIS A 319 2.56 15.92 -0.79
C HIS A 319 3.09 17.34 -0.73
N THR A 320 2.63 18.19 -1.65
CA THR A 320 2.71 19.63 -1.39
C THR A 320 1.62 20.03 -0.40
N PHE A 321 1.86 21.02 0.44
CA PHE A 321 0.86 21.48 1.39
C PHE A 321 0.75 23.00 1.43
N ASN A 322 -0.39 23.50 1.89
CA ASN A 322 -0.58 24.90 2.21
C ASN A 322 -1.33 25.02 3.55
N THR A 323 -0.79 25.82 4.46
CA THR A 323 -1.35 26.14 5.78
C THR A 323 -1.62 27.62 5.92
N GLU A 324 -2.54 27.94 6.82
CA GLU A 324 -3.00 29.27 7.12
C GLU A 324 -2.98 29.50 8.63
N LEU A 325 -2.42 30.64 9.01
CA LEU A 325 -2.38 31.17 10.36
C LEU A 325 -3.13 32.50 10.36
N ASP A 326 -4.25 32.57 11.08
CA ASP A 326 -4.98 33.82 11.28
C ASP A 326 -4.65 34.37 12.68
N THR A 327 -4.05 35.55 12.71
CA THR A 327 -3.72 36.21 13.97
C THR A 327 -4.86 37.12 14.43
N ASN A 328 -4.86 37.47 15.73
CA ASN A 328 -5.87 38.36 16.30
C ASN A 328 -5.19 39.64 16.78
N SER A 329 -5.87 40.77 16.65
CA SER A 329 -5.35 42.03 17.15
C SER A 329 -5.41 42.12 18.66
N CYS A 330 -4.40 42.76 19.25
CA CYS A 330 -4.36 43.12 20.67
C CYS A 330 -4.72 44.58 20.97
N GLU A 331 -5.02 45.37 19.93
CA GLU A 331 -5.34 46.81 20.00
C GLU A 331 -4.34 47.64 20.83
N ILE A 332 -3.38 48.30 20.18
CA ILE A 332 -2.30 49.04 20.88
C ILE A 332 -2.43 50.54 20.71
N GLY A 333 -2.33 51.31 21.80
CA GLY A 333 -2.57 52.76 21.83
C GLY A 333 -1.42 53.59 21.25
N LEU A 334 -0.70 53.05 20.28
CA LEU A 334 0.34 53.72 19.53
C LEU A 334 -0.08 53.79 18.05
N ALA A 335 0.17 54.92 17.41
CA ALA A 335 0.06 55.01 15.96
C ALA A 335 1.13 54.13 15.29
N SER A 336 0.88 53.61 14.09
CA SER A 336 1.89 52.90 13.30
C SER A 336 3.03 53.87 12.89
N GLY A 337 4.31 53.46 12.99
CA GLY A 337 5.44 54.36 12.70
C GLY A 337 6.83 53.91 13.19
N CYS A 338 7.87 54.75 12.99
CA CYS A 338 9.28 54.34 12.85
C CYS A 338 10.13 54.15 14.13
N CYS A 339 9.55 53.90 15.32
CA CYS A 339 10.31 53.97 16.58
C CYS A 339 10.36 52.67 17.41
N GLY A 340 9.42 51.75 17.20
CA GLY A 340 9.46 50.40 17.75
C GLY A 340 9.14 49.39 16.67
N SER A 341 10.09 48.52 16.34
CA SER A 341 9.96 47.47 15.33
C SER A 341 10.12 46.08 15.93
N GLY A 342 9.94 45.07 15.08
CA GLY A 342 10.00 43.66 15.37
C GLY A 342 8.75 43.16 16.11
N TYR A 343 7.56 43.63 15.74
CA TYR A 343 6.28 43.11 16.23
C TYR A 343 5.53 42.44 15.08
N VAL A 344 4.80 41.37 15.37
CA VAL A 344 4.01 40.69 14.33
C VAL A 344 2.83 41.55 13.91
N LYS A 345 2.63 41.71 12.61
CA LYS A 345 1.43 42.32 12.04
C LYS A 345 0.19 41.42 12.21
N ASN A 346 -0.94 41.99 12.62
CA ASN A 346 -2.21 41.30 12.66
C ASN A 346 -2.75 41.10 11.24
N GLN A 347 -2.65 39.88 10.74
CA GLN A 347 -3.12 39.47 9.43
C GLN A 347 -3.16 37.95 9.32
N LYS A 348 -3.68 37.48 8.19
CA LYS A 348 -3.56 36.09 7.76
C LYS A 348 -2.20 35.83 7.11
N TYR A 349 -1.53 34.77 7.55
CA TYR A 349 -0.28 34.26 6.96
C TYR A 349 -0.55 32.93 6.29
N THR A 350 -0.12 32.77 5.04
CA THR A 350 -0.20 31.51 4.29
C THR A 350 1.20 30.96 4.11
N GLN A 351 1.42 29.68 4.36
CA GLN A 351 2.70 29.01 4.11
C GLN A 351 2.50 27.71 3.37
N GLY A 352 3.39 27.42 2.44
CA GLY A 352 3.40 26.14 1.73
C GLY A 352 4.74 25.44 1.82
N GLY A 353 4.73 24.15 1.50
CA GLY A 353 5.91 23.31 1.53
C GLY A 353 5.65 21.95 0.90
N VAL A 354 6.57 21.03 1.17
CA VAL A 354 6.44 19.61 0.82
C VAL A 354 6.60 18.83 2.12
N THR A 355 5.75 17.83 2.32
CA THR A 355 5.85 16.94 3.48
C THR A 355 7.08 16.05 3.35
N GLU A 356 7.53 15.46 4.46
CA GLU A 356 8.47 14.35 4.40
C GLU A 356 7.85 13.15 3.68
N GLU A 357 8.71 12.30 3.14
CA GLU A 357 8.30 11.06 2.49
C GLU A 357 7.74 10.08 3.51
N ALA A 358 6.53 9.58 3.26
CA ALA A 358 5.91 8.48 4.00
C ALA A 358 5.18 7.56 3.01
N GLY A 359 5.01 6.29 3.39
CA GLY A 359 4.30 5.32 2.57
C GLY A 359 3.04 4.79 3.28
N VAL A 360 2.15 4.18 2.50
CA VAL A 360 0.91 3.53 2.99
C VAL A 360 1.20 2.32 3.90
N ASP A 361 2.44 1.82 3.90
CA ASP A 361 2.82 0.58 4.58
C ASP A 361 1.94 -0.62 4.14
N PHE A 362 1.54 -0.63 2.87
CA PHE A 362 0.78 -1.74 2.30
C PHE A 362 1.68 -2.99 2.22
N PRO A 363 1.35 -4.09 2.94
CA PRO A 363 2.28 -5.19 3.12
C PRO A 363 2.29 -6.12 1.91
N PHE A 364 3.49 -6.56 1.54
CA PHE A 364 3.70 -7.46 0.43
C PHE A 364 4.68 -8.58 0.76
N ILE A 365 4.66 -9.58 -0.10
CA ILE A 365 5.71 -10.58 -0.23
C ILE A 365 6.08 -10.69 -1.71
N SER A 366 7.36 -10.57 -2.00
CA SER A 366 7.91 -10.70 -3.35
C SER A 366 8.26 -12.16 -3.61
N VAL A 367 7.69 -12.71 -4.69
CA VAL A 367 7.82 -14.12 -5.09
C VAL A 367 8.09 -14.19 -6.59
N PRO A 368 8.97 -15.07 -7.09
CA PRO A 368 9.14 -15.27 -8.52
C PRO A 368 7.81 -15.51 -9.23
N ILE A 369 7.58 -14.79 -10.32
CA ILE A 369 6.46 -15.08 -11.23
C ILE A 369 7.02 -15.70 -12.51
N CYS A 370 6.49 -16.86 -12.86
CA CYS A 370 6.91 -17.62 -14.02
C CYS A 370 5.77 -17.65 -15.04
N GLU A 371 6.09 -17.37 -16.29
CA GLU A 371 5.18 -17.41 -17.44
C GLU A 371 5.35 -18.75 -18.17
N ARG A 372 4.24 -19.40 -18.51
CA ARG A 372 4.25 -20.60 -19.36
C ARG A 372 4.54 -20.20 -20.81
N GLU A 373 5.55 -20.84 -21.42
CA GLU A 373 6.01 -20.57 -22.79
C GLU A 373 5.14 -21.14 -23.90
#